data_AF-A0A6A4LTL3-F1
#
_entry.id   AF-A0A6A4LTL3-F1
#
_cell.length_a   1.000
_cell.length_b   1.000
_cell.length_c   1.000
_cell.angle_alpha   90.00
_cell.angle_beta   90.00
_cell.angle_gamma   90.00
#
_symmetry.space_group_name_H-M   'P 1'
#
loop_
_entity.id
_entity.type
_entity.pdbx_description
1 polymer ?
#
loop_
_entity_poly.entity_id
_entity_poly.type
_entity_poly.pdbx_seq_one_letter_code
_entity_poly.pdbx_strand_id
1 'polypeptide(L)'
;MSEGAGQKATTYARQIWIDSVDAKSVSIDEEITLMDWGNAIVKEIKKDLNGRVLELTGVLHLEGSVKTTKLKLTWLPETSELVSLSLVEFGYLITKKKVDEGEDFLDVLNENTKKETAALGDSNMRNLQRGDILQLERKGYFRCDAPFVRPSKPIGEQISKP
;
A
#
# COMPACT_ATOMS: atom_id res chain seq x y z
N MET A 1 0.54 17.83 -2.30
CA MET A 1 1.35 17.82 -1.05
C MET A 1 1.13 19.15 -0.34
N SER A 2 0.94 19.16 0.97
CA SER A 2 0.93 20.40 1.77
C SER A 2 2.37 20.93 1.87
N GLU A 3 2.56 22.25 1.77
CA GLU A 3 3.88 22.90 1.72
C GLU A 3 4.77 22.69 2.97
N GLY A 4 4.31 21.97 3.99
CA GLY A 4 5.02 21.75 5.25
C GLY A 4 5.51 20.32 5.52
N ALA A 5 5.24 19.33 4.66
CA ALA A 5 5.47 17.91 4.97
C ALA A 5 6.86 17.36 4.61
N GLY A 6 7.80 18.22 4.19
CA GLY A 6 9.14 17.82 3.74
C GLY A 6 9.16 17.24 2.31
N GLN A 7 10.33 16.77 1.87
CA GLN A 7 10.54 16.15 0.55
C GLN A 7 10.97 14.69 0.72
N LYS A 8 10.57 13.83 -0.22
CA LYS A 8 11.05 12.44 -0.32
C LYS A 8 11.80 12.26 -1.64
N ALA A 9 12.74 11.32 -1.68
CA ALA A 9 13.35 10.90 -2.94
C ALA A 9 12.38 9.98 -3.69
N THR A 10 12.15 10.22 -4.98
CA THR A 10 11.32 9.35 -5.82
C THR A 10 12.20 8.68 -6.88
N THR A 11 12.18 7.34 -6.92
CA THR A 11 12.89 6.58 -7.96
C THR A 11 11.91 6.17 -9.05
N TYR A 12 12.19 6.57 -10.29
CA TYR A 12 11.42 6.17 -11.47
C TYR A 12 12.09 4.99 -12.17
N ALA A 13 11.30 4.07 -12.69
CA ALA A 13 11.77 2.89 -13.41
C ALA A 13 10.87 2.59 -14.61
N ARG A 14 11.39 1.86 -15.61
CA ARG A 14 10.59 1.45 -16.78
C ARG A 14 9.42 0.54 -16.38
N GLN A 15 9.61 -0.25 -15.34
CA GLN A 15 8.59 -1.15 -14.80
C GLN A 15 8.28 -0.74 -13.37
N ILE A 16 7.00 -0.87 -13.01
CA ILE A 16 6.47 -0.52 -11.70
C ILE A 16 5.49 -1.58 -11.21
N TRP A 17 5.39 -1.70 -9.90
CA TRP A 17 4.35 -2.45 -9.22
C TRP A 17 3.19 -1.52 -8.88
N ILE A 18 1.97 -2.01 -9.09
CA ILE A 18 0.72 -1.41 -8.61
C ILE A 18 -0.07 -2.46 -7.85
N ASP A 19 -1.00 -2.04 -6.98
CA ASP A 19 -1.85 -2.98 -6.25
C ASP A 19 -2.71 -3.79 -7.23
N SER A 20 -2.81 -5.11 -7.01
CA SER A 20 -3.58 -6.00 -7.88
C SER A 20 -5.08 -5.64 -7.97
N VAL A 21 -5.65 -5.02 -6.93
CA VAL A 21 -7.04 -4.54 -6.94
C VAL A 21 -7.20 -3.36 -7.89
N ASP A 22 -6.19 -2.49 -7.94
CA ASP A 22 -6.18 -1.34 -8.84
C ASP A 22 -6.00 -1.77 -10.29
N ALA A 23 -5.05 -2.68 -10.53
CA ALA A 23 -4.78 -3.24 -11.85
C ALA A 23 -6.05 -3.83 -12.51
N LYS A 24 -6.95 -4.42 -11.72
CA LYS A 24 -8.23 -4.98 -12.21
C LYS A 24 -9.25 -3.93 -12.63
N SER A 25 -9.15 -2.71 -12.09
CA SER A 25 -10.09 -1.62 -12.38
C SER A 25 -9.75 -0.87 -13.66
N VAL A 26 -8.54 -1.05 -14.20
CA VAL A 26 -8.05 -0.34 -15.38
C VAL A 26 -8.59 -0.97 -16.66
N SER A 27 -8.95 -0.11 -17.62
CA SER A 27 -9.38 -0.50 -18.97
C SER A 27 -8.31 -0.17 -20.03
N ILE A 28 -8.36 -0.87 -21.17
CA ILE A 28 -7.54 -0.52 -22.33
C ILE A 28 -7.92 0.89 -22.81
N ASP A 29 -6.93 1.67 -23.22
CA ASP A 29 -7.00 3.08 -23.60
C ASP A 29 -7.44 4.05 -22.48
N GLU A 30 -7.52 3.57 -21.24
CA GLU A 30 -7.78 4.43 -20.09
C GLU A 30 -6.54 5.24 -19.70
N GLU A 31 -6.76 6.54 -19.47
CA GLU A 31 -5.76 7.42 -18.89
C GLU A 31 -5.85 7.38 -17.36
N ILE A 32 -4.75 6.98 -16.73
CA ILE A 32 -4.60 6.85 -15.28
C ILE A 32 -3.62 7.88 -14.74
N THR A 33 -3.81 8.34 -13.50
CA THR A 33 -2.77 9.08 -12.77
C THR A 33 -1.89 8.10 -12.00
N LEU A 34 -0.57 8.17 -12.21
CA LEU A 34 0.44 7.63 -11.31
C LEU A 34 0.79 8.71 -10.28
N MET A 35 0.45 8.48 -9.01
CA MET A 35 0.60 9.48 -7.95
C MET A 35 2.04 10.02 -7.88
N ASP A 36 2.19 11.34 -7.76
CA ASP A 36 3.47 12.07 -7.76
C ASP A 36 4.38 11.86 -8.99
N TRP A 37 3.87 11.25 -10.08
CA TRP A 37 4.59 11.08 -11.34
C TRP A 37 3.92 11.81 -12.50
N GLY A 38 2.63 11.57 -12.74
CA GLY A 38 1.90 12.12 -13.87
C GLY A 38 0.92 11.12 -14.46
N ASN A 39 0.41 11.40 -15.66
CA ASN A 39 -0.54 10.51 -16.30
C ASN A 39 0.15 9.47 -17.20
N ALA A 40 -0.52 8.35 -17.39
CA ALA A 40 -0.15 7.32 -18.35
C ALA A 40 -1.42 6.78 -19.03
N ILE A 41 -1.31 6.39 -20.30
CA ILE A 41 -2.38 5.75 -21.05
C ILE A 41 -2.06 4.28 -21.17
N VAL A 42 -2.94 3.42 -20.68
CA VAL A 42 -2.78 1.96 -20.75
C VAL A 42 -3.18 1.48 -22.14
N LYS A 43 -2.32 0.69 -22.77
CA LYS A 43 -2.47 0.21 -24.16
C LYS A 43 -2.71 -1.29 -24.24
N GLU A 44 -2.23 -2.05 -23.27
CA GLU A 44 -2.42 -3.49 -23.23
C GLU A 44 -2.66 -3.95 -21.79
N ILE A 45 -3.53 -4.94 -21.63
CA ILE A 45 -3.76 -5.63 -20.35
C ILE A 45 -3.66 -7.13 -20.61
N LYS A 46 -2.63 -7.75 -20.05
CA LYS A 46 -2.41 -9.20 -20.12
C LYS A 46 -3.04 -9.87 -18.91
N LYS A 47 -3.82 -10.92 -19.15
CA LYS A 47 -4.49 -11.71 -18.10
C LYS A 47 -4.14 -13.19 -18.22
N ASP A 48 -4.18 -13.91 -17.10
CA ASP A 48 -4.08 -15.37 -17.10
C ASP A 48 -5.40 -16.05 -17.50
N LEU A 49 -5.39 -17.39 -17.52
CA LEU A 49 -6.57 -18.20 -17.85
C LEU A 49 -7.75 -18.02 -16.89
N ASN A 50 -7.50 -17.53 -15.68
CA ASN A 50 -8.52 -17.27 -14.65
C ASN A 50 -8.97 -15.80 -14.65
N GLY A 51 -8.52 -14.99 -15.62
CA GLY A 51 -8.84 -13.57 -15.74
C GLY A 51 -8.08 -12.67 -14.76
N ARG A 52 -7.07 -13.18 -14.04
CA ARG A 52 -6.20 -12.36 -13.19
C ARG A 52 -5.27 -11.53 -14.06
N VAL A 53 -5.23 -10.23 -13.80
CA VAL A 53 -4.28 -9.32 -14.46
C VAL A 53 -2.85 -9.68 -14.08
N LEU A 54 -2.02 -9.91 -15.09
CA LEU A 54 -0.60 -10.22 -14.96
C LEU A 54 0.27 -8.99 -15.21
N GLU A 55 -0.08 -8.19 -16.22
CA GLU A 55 0.74 -7.08 -16.69
C GLU A 55 -0.13 -6.03 -17.38
N LEU A 56 0.23 -4.75 -17.20
CA LEU A 56 -0.32 -3.63 -17.95
C LEU A 56 0.84 -2.95 -18.69
N THR A 57 0.68 -2.74 -19.99
CA THR A 57 1.63 -1.96 -20.79
C THR A 57 0.99 -0.63 -21.17
N GLY A 58 1.72 0.46 -20.99
CA GLY A 58 1.21 1.80 -21.29
C GLY A 58 2.32 2.77 -21.67
N VAL A 59 1.92 3.99 -22.01
CA VAL A 59 2.80 5.10 -22.37
C VAL A 59 2.55 6.28 -21.45
N LEU A 60 3.61 6.95 -21.03
CA LEU A 60 3.48 8.19 -20.25
C LEU A 60 2.85 9.29 -21.10
N HIS A 61 2.01 10.10 -20.47
CA HIS A 61 1.32 11.24 -21.06
C HIS A 61 1.42 12.40 -20.06
N LEU A 62 2.62 12.98 -19.93
CA LEU A 62 2.95 13.93 -18.85
C LEU A 62 2.29 15.31 -19.03
N GLU A 63 1.85 15.61 -20.24
CA GLU A 63 1.00 16.75 -20.61
C GLU A 63 -0.46 16.58 -20.17
N GLY A 64 -0.85 15.37 -19.76
CA GLY A 64 -2.17 15.05 -19.23
C GLY A 64 -2.48 15.76 -17.92
N SER A 65 -3.76 15.76 -17.54
CA SER A 65 -4.24 16.41 -16.32
C SER A 65 -4.64 15.38 -15.26
N VAL A 66 -4.03 15.44 -14.08
CA VAL A 66 -4.41 14.60 -12.92
C VAL A 66 -5.83 14.88 -12.41
N LYS A 67 -6.47 15.95 -12.90
CA LYS A 67 -7.86 16.33 -12.58
C LYS A 67 -8.88 15.61 -13.47
N THR A 68 -8.48 15.11 -14.65
CA THR A 68 -9.39 14.50 -15.63
C THR A 68 -9.44 12.98 -15.52
N THR A 69 -8.42 12.35 -14.95
CA THR A 69 -8.37 10.90 -14.76
C THR A 69 -9.25 10.46 -13.58
N LYS A 70 -9.96 9.35 -13.74
CA LYS A 70 -10.76 8.74 -12.66
C LYS A 70 -9.92 7.91 -11.70
N LEU A 71 -8.99 7.12 -12.24
CA LEU A 71 -8.13 6.23 -11.46
C LEU A 71 -6.82 6.92 -11.08
N LYS A 72 -6.50 6.89 -9.78
CA LYS A 72 -5.27 7.43 -9.21
C LYS A 72 -4.55 6.32 -8.45
N LEU A 73 -3.42 5.87 -9.01
CA LEU A 73 -2.74 4.66 -8.58
C LEU A 73 -1.47 5.01 -7.81
N THR A 74 -1.28 4.33 -6.68
CA THR A 74 0.00 4.26 -5.98
C THR A 74 0.87 3.21 -6.65
N TRP A 75 2.17 3.47 -6.73
CA TRP A 75 3.10 2.61 -7.43
C TRP A 75 4.43 2.49 -6.67
N LEU A 76 5.16 1.42 -6.95
CA LEU A 76 6.56 1.22 -6.52
C LEU A 76 7.43 0.93 -7.74
N PRO A 77 8.64 1.48 -7.85
CA PRO A 77 9.55 1.10 -8.91
C PRO A 77 9.96 -0.37 -8.80
N GLU A 78 10.13 -1.05 -9.93
CA GLU A 78 10.77 -2.37 -9.93
C GLU A 78 12.27 -2.21 -9.65
N THR A 79 12.68 -2.53 -8.41
CA THR A 79 14.06 -2.39 -7.93
C THR A 79 14.35 -3.39 -6.81
N SER A 80 15.63 -3.72 -6.60
CA SER A 80 16.11 -4.52 -5.45
C SER A 80 15.99 -3.79 -4.10
N GLU A 81 15.76 -2.47 -4.14
CA GLU A 81 15.80 -1.61 -2.96
C GLU A 81 14.47 -1.53 -2.20
N LEU A 82 13.41 -2.20 -2.67
CA LEU A 82 12.13 -2.25 -1.96
C LEU A 82 12.29 -2.90 -0.58
N VAL A 83 11.48 -2.44 0.38
CA VAL A 83 11.52 -2.90 1.77
C VAL A 83 10.40 -3.91 1.98
N SER A 84 10.73 -5.11 2.50
CA SER A 84 9.69 -6.03 2.95
C SER A 84 9.08 -5.51 4.25
N LEU A 85 7.76 -5.38 4.25
CA LEU A 85 6.99 -4.89 5.37
C LEU A 85 6.07 -5.96 5.93
N SER A 86 5.83 -5.88 7.24
CA SER A 86 4.69 -6.52 7.91
C SER A 86 3.72 -5.43 8.35
N LEU A 87 2.58 -5.33 7.66
CA LEU A 87 1.51 -4.42 8.01
C LEU A 87 0.61 -5.09 9.05
N VAL A 88 0.51 -4.49 10.23
CA VAL A 88 -0.28 -5.01 11.33
C VAL A 88 -1.49 -4.13 11.59
N GLU A 89 -2.66 -4.75 11.56
CA GLU A 89 -3.93 -4.10 11.87
C GLU A 89 -4.53 -4.74 13.12
N PHE A 90 -4.94 -3.90 14.07
CA PHE A 90 -5.62 -4.33 15.28
C PHE A 90 -7.12 -4.05 15.16
N GLY A 91 -7.92 -5.08 15.38
CA GLY A 91 -9.37 -5.01 15.47
C GLY A 91 -9.85 -4.83 16.91
N TYR A 92 -11.17 -4.80 17.10
CA TYR A 92 -11.77 -4.76 18.43
C TYR A 92 -11.48 -6.05 19.21
N LEU A 93 -11.26 -5.94 20.52
CA LEU A 93 -11.04 -7.08 21.42
C LEU A 93 -12.28 -7.96 21.60
N ILE A 94 -13.46 -7.36 21.50
CA ILE A 94 -14.75 -8.03 21.64
C ILE A 94 -15.60 -7.82 20.40
N THR A 95 -16.50 -8.76 20.13
CA THR A 95 -17.35 -8.78 18.93
C THR A 95 -18.57 -7.87 19.02
N LYS A 96 -18.88 -7.34 20.21
CA LYS A 96 -20.03 -6.46 20.45
C LYS A 96 -19.71 -5.22 21.27
N LYS A 97 -20.58 -4.21 21.16
CA LYS A 97 -20.38 -2.89 21.79
C LYS A 97 -20.49 -2.90 23.32
N LYS A 98 -21.24 -3.83 23.90
CA LYS A 98 -21.49 -3.95 25.33
C LYS A 98 -21.68 -5.43 25.68
N VAL A 99 -21.04 -5.88 26.76
CA VAL A 99 -21.25 -7.21 27.38
C VAL A 99 -22.52 -7.15 28.23
N ASP A 100 -23.40 -8.13 28.09
CA ASP A 100 -24.69 -8.13 28.78
C ASP A 100 -24.56 -8.74 30.18
N GLU A 101 -25.46 -8.37 31.10
CA GLU A 101 -25.45 -8.92 32.46
C GLU A 101 -25.70 -10.44 32.43
N GLY A 102 -24.79 -11.20 33.04
CA GLY A 102 -24.86 -12.67 33.09
C GLY A 102 -24.18 -13.39 31.93
N GLU A 103 -23.63 -12.68 30.95
CA GLU A 103 -22.84 -13.26 29.86
C GLU A 103 -21.37 -13.41 30.24
N ASP A 104 -20.73 -14.49 29.80
CA ASP A 104 -19.29 -14.66 29.97
C ASP A 104 -18.54 -13.78 28.97
N PHE A 105 -17.57 -13.01 29.48
CA PHE A 105 -16.68 -12.20 28.66
C PHE A 105 -15.90 -13.02 27.63
N LEU A 106 -15.56 -14.27 27.95
CA LEU A 106 -14.83 -15.16 27.04
C LEU A 106 -15.63 -15.49 25.78
N ASP A 107 -16.97 -15.54 25.89
CA ASP A 107 -17.86 -15.88 24.77
C ASP A 107 -17.95 -14.75 23.72
N VAL A 108 -17.52 -13.54 24.07
CA VAL A 108 -17.61 -12.35 23.21
C VAL A 108 -16.25 -11.87 22.72
N LEU A 109 -15.18 -12.63 22.98
CA LEU A 109 -13.85 -12.33 22.46
C LEU A 109 -13.84 -12.40 20.93
N ASN A 110 -13.16 -11.44 20.32
CA ASN A 110 -12.86 -11.49 18.90
C ASN A 110 -11.58 -12.30 18.66
N GLU A 111 -11.70 -13.45 18.02
CA GLU A 111 -10.54 -14.29 17.67
C GLU A 111 -9.63 -13.62 16.62
N ASN A 112 -10.16 -12.65 15.88
CA ASN A 112 -9.47 -11.93 14.80
C ASN A 112 -9.12 -10.49 15.21
N THR A 113 -8.43 -10.33 16.34
CA THR A 113 -7.99 -9.03 16.88
C THR A 113 -6.71 -8.50 16.24
N LYS A 114 -5.90 -9.35 15.62
CA LYS A 114 -4.66 -8.95 14.96
C LYS A 114 -4.63 -9.57 13.57
N LYS A 115 -4.45 -8.74 12.55
CA LYS A 115 -4.18 -9.18 11.19
C LYS A 115 -2.81 -8.70 10.76
N GLU A 116 -2.02 -9.62 10.24
CA GLU A 116 -0.69 -9.35 9.71
C GLU A 116 -0.68 -9.59 8.21
N THR A 117 -0.23 -8.60 7.44
CA THR A 117 -0.21 -8.64 5.97
C THR A 117 1.18 -8.29 5.47
N ALA A 118 1.81 -9.23 4.76
CA ALA A 118 3.07 -8.97 4.09
C ALA A 118 2.87 -7.94 2.95
N ALA A 119 3.76 -6.96 2.85
CA ALA A 119 3.74 -5.94 1.82
C ALA A 119 5.15 -5.55 1.35
N LEU A 120 5.21 -4.79 0.28
CA LEU A 120 6.41 -4.10 -0.17
C LEU A 120 6.26 -2.60 0.07
N GLY A 121 7.33 -2.00 0.58
CA GLY A 121 7.46 -0.58 0.85
C GLY A 121 8.52 0.06 -0.04
N ASP A 122 8.40 1.38 -0.19
CA ASP A 122 9.41 2.17 -0.88
C ASP A 122 10.74 2.16 -0.11
N SER A 123 11.87 2.27 -0.84
CA SER A 123 13.21 2.32 -0.28
C SER A 123 13.41 3.37 0.83
N ASN A 124 12.66 4.48 0.79
CA ASN A 124 12.71 5.52 1.81
C ASN A 124 12.32 5.01 3.21
N MET A 125 11.53 3.92 3.30
CA MET A 125 11.09 3.35 4.56
C MET A 125 12.26 2.79 5.40
N ARG A 126 13.41 2.49 4.79
CA ARG A 126 14.63 2.07 5.52
C ARG A 126 15.11 3.09 6.56
N ASN A 127 14.69 4.35 6.41
CA ASN A 127 15.07 5.45 7.29
C ASN A 127 14.07 5.69 8.43
N LEU A 128 12.94 4.97 8.45
CA LEU A 128 11.94 5.10 9.51
C LEU A 128 12.53 4.64 10.85
N GLN A 129 12.22 5.41 11.88
CA GLN A 129 12.57 5.12 13.25
C GLN A 129 11.37 4.55 13.99
N ARG A 130 11.64 3.77 15.03
CA ARG A 130 10.58 3.28 15.91
C ARG A 130 9.79 4.45 16.48
N GLY A 131 8.47 4.42 16.33
CA GLY A 131 7.56 5.46 16.76
C GLY A 131 7.18 6.46 15.68
N ASP A 132 7.87 6.48 14.53
CA ASP A 132 7.50 7.34 13.40
C ASP A 132 6.10 7.00 12.92
N ILE A 133 5.30 8.04 12.65
CA ILE A 133 3.96 7.91 12.09
C ILE A 133 4.02 8.32 10.62
N LEU A 134 3.54 7.44 9.75
CA LEU A 134 3.50 7.66 8.31
C LEU A 134 2.12 7.32 7.75
N GLN A 135 1.74 8.02 6.68
CA GLN A 135 0.58 7.66 5.89
C GLN A 135 1.01 6.77 4.73
N LEU A 136 0.49 5.55 4.70
CA LEU A 136 0.50 4.73 3.51
C LEU A 136 -0.72 5.12 2.66
N GLU A 137 -0.45 5.67 1.47
CA GLU A 137 -1.48 6.08 0.53
C GLU A 137 -2.49 4.95 0.30
N ARG A 138 -3.78 5.27 0.46
CA ARG A 138 -4.91 4.33 0.34
C ARG A 138 -4.94 3.13 1.31
N LYS A 139 -4.01 3.05 2.27
CA LYS A 139 -4.01 2.04 3.35
C LYS A 139 -4.27 2.65 4.73
N GLY A 140 -3.92 3.93 4.93
CA GLY A 140 -4.18 4.69 6.16
C GLY A 140 -2.89 5.11 6.87
N TYR A 141 -3.02 5.54 8.12
CA TYR A 141 -1.88 5.88 8.97
C TYR A 141 -1.33 4.65 9.68
N PHE A 142 0.00 4.58 9.79
CA PHE A 142 0.73 3.52 10.47
C PHE A 142 1.82 4.13 11.33
N ARG A 143 2.21 3.42 12.39
CA ARG A 143 3.37 3.67 13.24
C ARG A 143 4.42 2.60 12.97
N CYS A 144 5.68 2.99 12.84
CA CYS A 144 6.79 2.03 12.79
C CYS A 144 7.02 1.42 14.18
N ASP A 145 6.75 0.12 14.33
CA ASP A 145 6.99 -0.62 15.57
C ASP A 145 8.39 -1.23 15.62
N ALA A 146 8.87 -1.70 14.47
CA ALA A 146 10.20 -2.28 14.30
C ALA A 146 10.86 -1.73 13.03
N PRO A 147 11.88 -0.87 13.16
CA PRO A 147 12.54 -0.25 12.01
C PRO A 147 13.38 -1.26 11.23
N PHE A 148 13.70 -0.92 9.99
CA PHE A 148 14.56 -1.75 9.15
C PHE A 148 15.96 -1.93 9.79
N VAL A 149 16.39 -3.18 9.97
CA VAL A 149 17.71 -3.49 10.54
C VAL A 149 18.68 -3.96 9.46
N ARG A 150 18.38 -5.05 8.74
CA ARG A 150 19.17 -5.60 7.61
C ARG A 150 18.32 -6.52 6.72
N PRO A 151 18.68 -6.74 5.44
CA PRO A 151 17.92 -7.59 4.51
C PRO A 151 17.81 -9.07 4.92
N SER A 152 18.68 -9.56 5.81
CA SER A 152 18.85 -10.99 6.12
C SER A 152 18.07 -11.50 7.34
N LYS A 153 17.27 -10.65 8.01
CA LYS A 153 16.39 -11.09 9.10
C LYS A 153 14.97 -11.35 8.55
N PRO A 154 14.27 -12.40 9.01
CA PRO A 154 12.90 -12.69 8.58
C PRO A 154 11.87 -11.63 9.04
N ILE A 155 12.27 -10.78 9.99
CA ILE A 155 11.47 -9.67 10.48
C ILE A 155 11.78 -8.47 9.59
N GLY A 156 10.98 -8.32 8.54
CA GLY A 156 10.89 -7.07 7.78
C GLY A 156 10.45 -5.92 8.69
N GLU A 157 10.44 -4.71 8.16
CA GLU A 157 9.96 -3.57 8.94
C GLU A 157 8.48 -3.77 9.29
N GLN A 158 8.15 -3.68 10.59
CA GLN A 158 6.79 -3.90 11.07
C GLN A 158 6.17 -2.55 11.38
N ILE A 159 5.03 -2.27 10.76
CA ILE A 159 4.29 -1.05 11.00
C ILE A 159 2.83 -1.40 11.35
N SER A 160 2.27 -0.74 12.36
CA SER A 160 0.90 -1.00 12.82
C SER A 160 0.00 0.22 12.67
N LYS A 161 -1.30 0.04 12.48
CA LYS A 161 -2.23 1.17 12.66
C LYS A 161 -2.11 1.72 14.09
N PRO A 162 -2.10 3.05 14.28
CA PRO A 162 -2.08 3.67 15.59
C PRO A 162 -3.36 3.41 16.39
#